data_AF-A0A3D8MCG7-F1
#
_entry.id   AF-A0A3D8MCG7-F1
#
_cell.length_a   1.000
_cell.length_b   1.000
_cell.length_c   1.000
_cell.angle_alpha   90.00
_cell.angle_beta   90.00
_cell.angle_gamma   90.00
#
_symmetry.space_group_name_H-M   'P 1'
#
loop_
_entity.id
_entity.type
_entity.pdbx_description
1 polymer ?
#
loop_
_entity_poly.entity_id
_entity_poly.type
_entity_poly.pdbx_seq_one_letter_code
_entity_poly.pdbx_strand_id
1 'polypeptide(L)'
;MELSTLLPIFISVILGVIAYQQMLINRNKLKLDLYNKRFEVYLSALTFYQEVTSDGPSKECHRDFINKKESAYFLFSKNQKIYELLNKMHSESFKISAYRTGADQLKDSPDVLRKAREDSQNALSWFNGVVDLLREEMKSYLSFN
;
A
#
# COMPACT_ATOMS: atom_id res chain seq x y z
N MET A 1 9.44 39.72 -47.89
CA MET A 1 8.68 39.07 -46.81
C MET A 1 9.13 39.73 -45.52
N GLU A 2 8.26 40.51 -44.88
CA GLU A 2 8.66 41.34 -43.75
C GLU A 2 9.07 40.47 -42.55
N LEU A 3 10.16 40.84 -41.86
CA LEU A 3 10.67 40.17 -40.66
C LEU A 3 9.56 39.96 -39.59
N SER A 4 8.56 40.84 -39.58
CA SER A 4 7.35 40.79 -38.75
C SER A 4 6.49 39.54 -38.96
N THR A 5 6.53 38.92 -40.15
CA THR A 5 5.74 37.72 -40.47
C THR A 5 6.46 36.40 -40.18
N LEU A 6 7.80 36.42 -40.14
CA LEU A 6 8.62 35.24 -39.80
C LEU A 6 8.67 35.00 -38.28
N LEU A 7 8.66 36.07 -37.48
CA LEU A 7 8.76 35.99 -36.02
C LEU A 7 7.63 35.14 -35.38
N PRO A 8 6.34 35.29 -35.74
CA PRO A 8 5.26 34.44 -35.22
C PRO A 8 5.43 32.97 -35.60
N ILE A 9 5.96 32.67 -36.80
CA ILE A 9 6.20 31.31 -37.26
C ILE A 9 7.29 30.65 -36.40
N PHE A 10 8.42 31.34 -36.18
CA PHE A 10 9.49 30.87 -35.31
C PHE A 10 9.01 30.66 -33.86
N ILE A 11 8.27 31.62 -33.30
CA ILE A 11 7.71 31.50 -31.95
C ILE A 11 6.77 30.28 -31.88
N SER A 12 5.92 30.07 -32.89
CA SER A 12 4.99 28.93 -32.93
C SER A 12 5.71 27.58 -32.95
N VAL A 13 6.81 27.48 -33.71
CA VAL A 13 7.66 26.26 -33.74
C VAL A 13 8.29 26.00 -32.37
N ILE A 14 8.85 27.03 -31.74
CA ILE A 14 9.45 26.93 -30.40
C ILE A 14 8.40 26.50 -29.38
N LEU A 15 7.21 27.11 -29.40
CA LEU A 15 6.10 26.74 -28.52
C LEU A 15 5.68 25.28 -28.72
N GLY A 16 5.64 24.80 -29.96
CA GLY A 16 5.36 23.40 -30.27
C GLY A 16 6.40 22.45 -29.65
N VAL A 17 7.68 22.79 -29.73
CA VAL A 17 8.77 22.01 -29.10
C VAL A 17 8.65 22.00 -27.58
N ILE A 18 8.38 23.15 -26.96
CA ILE A 18 8.19 23.26 -25.50
C ILE A 18 6.98 22.43 -25.06
N ALA A 19 5.85 22.52 -25.77
CA ALA A 19 4.65 21.76 -25.47
C ALA A 19 4.90 20.24 -25.55
N TYR A 20 5.64 19.79 -26.57
CA TYR A 20 6.04 18.39 -26.68
C TYR A 20 6.91 17.93 -25.50
N GLN A 21 7.91 18.73 -25.11
CA GLN A 21 8.72 18.43 -23.93
C GLN A 21 7.90 18.39 -22.64
N GLN A 22 6.97 19.33 -22.47
CA GLN A 22 6.08 19.38 -21.30
C GLN A 22 5.20 18.13 -21.22
N MET A 23 4.69 17.64 -22.36
CA MET A 23 3.94 16.40 -22.44
C MET A 23 4.78 15.21 -21.97
N LEU A 24 6.03 15.09 -22.44
CA LEU A 24 6.93 14.01 -22.02
C LEU A 24 7.23 14.07 -20.51
N ILE A 25 7.51 15.25 -19.98
CA ILE A 25 7.76 15.46 -18.55
C ILE A 25 6.53 15.07 -17.72
N ASN A 26 5.34 15.51 -18.13
CA ASN A 26 4.10 15.20 -17.42
C ASN A 26 3.80 13.70 -17.42
N ARG A 27 4.07 12.99 -18.52
CA ARG A 27 3.94 11.53 -18.57
C ARG A 27 4.90 10.84 -17.60
N ASN A 28 6.14 11.29 -17.51
CA ASN A 28 7.12 10.74 -16.57
C ASN A 28 6.75 11.04 -15.12
N LYS A 29 6.25 12.25 -14.83
CA LYS A 29 5.73 12.62 -13.51
C LYS A 29 4.56 11.74 -13.09
N LEU A 30 3.62 11.46 -14.00
CA LEU A 30 2.49 10.58 -13.72
C LEU A 30 2.94 9.14 -13.40
N LYS A 31 3.95 8.63 -14.12
CA LYS A 31 4.54 7.31 -13.81
C LYS A 31 5.18 7.29 -12.43
N LEU A 32 5.93 8.34 -12.08
CA LEU A 32 6.57 8.48 -10.77
C LEU A 32 5.54 8.60 -9.64
N ASP A 33 4.49 9.40 -9.83
CA ASP A 33 3.39 9.54 -8.87
C ASP A 33 2.68 8.21 -8.63
N LEU A 34 2.39 7.47 -9.69
CA LEU A 34 1.80 6.14 -9.58
C LEU A 34 2.72 5.15 -8.85
N TYR A 35 4.03 5.19 -9.12
CA TYR A 35 5.01 4.38 -8.40
C TYR A 35 5.02 4.72 -6.90
N ASN A 36 5.12 6.01 -6.55
CA ASN A 36 5.16 6.46 -5.15
C ASN A 36 3.91 6.02 -4.40
N LYS A 37 2.71 6.22 -4.98
CA LYS A 37 1.44 5.78 -4.38
C LYS A 37 1.40 4.27 -4.11
N ARG A 38 1.95 3.46 -5.02
CA ARG A 38 2.04 2.00 -4.85
C ARG A 38 3.04 1.61 -3.78
N PHE A 39 4.18 2.31 -3.73
CA PHE A 39 5.20 2.07 -2.72
C PHE A 39 4.72 2.45 -1.31
N GLU A 40 3.94 3.52 -1.19
CA GLU A 40 3.30 3.92 0.08
C GLU A 40 2.39 2.82 0.64
N VAL A 41 1.67 2.08 -0.21
CA VAL A 41 0.86 0.92 0.24
C VAL A 41 1.76 -0.15 0.87
N TYR A 42 2.88 -0.46 0.23
CA TYR A 42 3.85 -1.43 0.75
C TYR A 42 4.44 -0.97 2.09
N LEU A 43 4.86 0.29 2.19
CA LEU A 43 5.39 0.86 3.43
C LEU A 43 4.37 0.82 4.55
N SER A 44 3.12 1.23 4.29
CA SER A 44 2.04 1.21 5.27
C SER A 44 1.77 -0.21 5.78
N ALA A 45 1.76 -1.21 4.87
CA ALA A 45 1.62 -2.61 5.25
C ALA A 45 2.80 -3.13 6.10
N LEU A 46 4.02 -2.71 5.78
CA LEU A 46 5.22 -3.07 6.55
C LEU A 46 5.19 -2.47 7.96
N THR A 47 4.86 -1.19 8.08
CA THR A 47 4.70 -0.52 9.38
C THR A 47 3.60 -1.20 10.21
N PHE A 48 2.46 -1.49 9.59
CA PHE A 48 1.36 -2.18 10.25
C PHE A 48 1.77 -3.58 10.74
N TYR A 49 2.50 -4.34 9.92
CA TYR A 49 3.10 -5.62 10.31
C TYR A 49 4.01 -5.48 11.54
N GLN A 50 4.92 -4.50 11.53
CA GLN A 50 5.86 -4.28 12.64
C GLN A 50 5.13 -3.96 13.94
N GLU A 51 4.10 -3.10 13.88
CA GLU A 51 3.35 -2.75 15.08
C GLU A 51 2.47 -3.91 15.58
N VAL A 52 1.80 -4.65 14.69
CA VAL A 52 0.98 -5.82 15.08
C VAL A 52 1.81 -6.90 15.77
N THR A 53 3.00 -7.21 15.22
CA THR A 53 3.91 -8.22 15.77
C THR A 53 4.60 -7.79 17.07
N SER A 54 4.71 -6.48 17.30
CA SER A 54 5.23 -5.89 18.54
C SER A 54 4.10 -5.75 19.57
N ASP A 55 3.81 -4.55 20.07
CA ASP A 55 2.80 -4.32 21.13
C ASP A 55 1.38 -4.09 20.60
N GLY A 56 1.21 -3.99 19.28
CA GLY A 56 -0.05 -3.72 18.59
C GLY A 56 -0.02 -2.37 17.88
N PRO A 57 -0.84 -2.18 16.83
CA PRO A 57 -0.85 -0.95 16.06
C PRO A 57 -1.42 0.23 16.84
N SER A 58 -0.74 1.37 16.74
CA SER A 58 -1.27 2.67 17.11
C SER A 58 -2.51 2.99 16.29
N LYS A 59 -3.39 3.85 16.83
CA LYS A 59 -4.60 4.28 16.11
C LYS A 59 -4.27 4.96 14.78
N GLU A 60 -3.16 5.67 14.73
CA GLU A 60 -2.71 6.36 13.52
C GLU A 60 -2.21 5.37 12.46
N CYS A 61 -1.34 4.43 12.85
CA CYS A 61 -0.88 3.36 11.96
C CYS A 61 -2.05 2.54 11.40
N HIS A 62 -2.99 2.12 12.26
CA HIS A 62 -4.14 1.34 11.83
C HIS A 62 -5.03 2.12 10.85
N ARG A 63 -5.27 3.41 11.10
CA ARG A 63 -6.03 4.28 10.20
C ARG A 63 -5.33 4.46 8.86
N ASP A 64 -4.02 4.73 8.87
CA ASP A 64 -3.24 4.85 7.63
C ASP A 64 -3.29 3.54 6.82
N PHE A 65 -3.06 2.41 7.49
CA PHE A 65 -3.14 1.10 6.87
C PHE A 65 -4.49 0.83 6.21
N ILE A 66 -5.62 1.14 6.88
CA ILE A 66 -6.96 1.01 6.29
C ILE A 66 -7.08 1.88 5.02
N ASN A 67 -6.67 3.15 5.08
CA ASN A 67 -6.74 4.05 3.95
C ASN A 67 -5.91 3.55 2.75
N LYS A 68 -4.68 3.08 3.00
CA LYS A 68 -3.79 2.55 1.97
C LYS A 68 -4.28 1.21 1.42
N LYS A 69 -4.83 0.34 2.27
CA LYS A 69 -5.50 -0.90 1.88
C LYS A 69 -6.66 -0.63 0.93
N GLU A 70 -7.58 0.27 1.27
CA GLU A 70 -8.72 0.58 0.37
C GLU A 70 -8.24 1.23 -0.93
N SER A 71 -7.19 2.05 -0.88
CA SER A 71 -6.57 2.62 -2.09
C SER A 71 -5.94 1.55 -2.99
N ALA A 72 -5.43 0.46 -2.41
CA ALA A 72 -4.79 -0.63 -3.14
C ALA A 72 -5.74 -1.30 -4.15
N TYR A 73 -7.04 -1.38 -3.83
CA TYR A 73 -8.06 -1.92 -4.75
C TYR A 73 -8.03 -1.23 -6.13
N PHE A 74 -7.83 0.10 -6.13
CA PHE A 74 -7.76 0.89 -7.36
C PHE A 74 -6.36 0.92 -7.96
N LEU A 75 -5.32 1.06 -7.13
CA LEU A 75 -3.92 1.19 -7.57
C LEU A 75 -3.37 -0.07 -8.25
N PHE A 76 -3.89 -1.23 -7.85
CA PHE A 76 -3.52 -2.55 -8.34
C PHE A 76 -4.68 -3.24 -9.05
N SER A 77 -5.45 -2.50 -9.85
CA SER A 77 -6.64 -3.03 -10.55
C SER A 77 -6.40 -4.31 -11.37
N LYS A 78 -5.18 -4.54 -11.84
CA LYS A 78 -4.77 -5.76 -12.58
C LYS A 78 -4.34 -6.94 -11.70
N ASN A 79 -4.09 -6.73 -10.41
CA ASN A 79 -3.73 -7.78 -9.46
C ASN A 79 -4.48 -7.59 -8.13
N GLN A 80 -5.70 -8.11 -8.08
CA GLN A 80 -6.57 -8.03 -6.89
C GLN A 80 -6.02 -8.81 -5.68
N LYS A 81 -5.10 -9.75 -5.88
CA LYS A 81 -4.48 -10.51 -4.79
C LYS A 81 -3.77 -9.60 -3.78
N ILE A 82 -3.22 -8.47 -4.23
CA ILE A 82 -2.59 -7.49 -3.34
C ILE A 82 -3.61 -6.94 -2.35
N TYR A 83 -4.80 -6.55 -2.83
CA TYR A 83 -5.88 -6.09 -1.97
C TYR A 83 -6.36 -7.20 -1.02
N GLU A 84 -6.54 -8.41 -1.54
CA GLU A 84 -6.95 -9.57 -0.73
C GLU A 84 -5.97 -9.88 0.40
N LEU A 85 -4.66 -9.84 0.12
CA LEU A 85 -3.60 -10.03 1.12
C LEU A 85 -3.65 -8.94 2.20
N LEU A 86 -3.77 -7.67 1.82
CA LEU A 86 -3.86 -6.56 2.77
C LEU A 86 -5.16 -6.64 3.60
N ASN A 87 -6.27 -7.05 3.00
CA ASN A 87 -7.52 -7.25 3.72
C ASN A 87 -7.43 -8.43 4.68
N LYS A 88 -6.72 -9.49 4.30
CA LYS A 88 -6.44 -10.61 5.20
C LYS A 88 -5.55 -10.17 6.36
N MET A 89 -4.51 -9.36 6.13
CA MET A 89 -3.70 -8.74 7.19
C MET A 89 -4.57 -7.98 8.19
N HIS A 90 -5.51 -7.17 7.71
CA HIS A 90 -6.45 -6.48 8.57
C HIS A 90 -7.26 -7.47 9.43
N SER A 91 -7.86 -8.50 8.83
CA SER A 91 -8.69 -9.48 9.54
C SER A 91 -7.92 -10.29 10.59
N GLU A 92 -6.70 -10.75 10.25
CA GLU A 92 -5.86 -11.55 11.14
C GLU A 92 -5.32 -10.70 12.30
N SER A 93 -5.08 -9.40 12.09
CA SER A 93 -4.66 -8.49 13.16
C SER A 93 -5.67 -8.40 14.31
N PHE A 94 -6.97 -8.54 14.02
CA PHE A 94 -8.01 -8.53 15.03
C PHE A 94 -7.92 -9.75 15.95
N LYS A 95 -7.57 -10.93 15.44
CA LYS A 95 -7.42 -12.14 16.26
C LYS A 95 -6.26 -11.97 17.26
N ILE A 96 -5.15 -11.38 16.79
CA ILE A 96 -3.98 -11.08 17.62
C ILE A 96 -4.36 -10.07 18.72
N SER A 97 -5.00 -8.96 18.33
CA SER A 97 -5.40 -7.89 19.25
C SER A 97 -6.47 -8.35 20.25
N ALA A 98 -7.47 -9.10 19.81
CA ALA A 98 -8.54 -9.63 20.66
C ALA A 98 -8.00 -10.57 21.73
N TYR A 99 -7.05 -11.44 21.39
CA TYR A 99 -6.38 -12.27 22.39
C TYR A 99 -5.56 -11.43 23.38
N ARG A 100 -4.72 -10.49 22.89
CA ARG A 100 -3.87 -9.65 23.74
C ARG A 100 -4.66 -8.82 24.75
N THR A 101 -5.82 -8.30 24.34
CA THR A 101 -6.65 -7.42 25.19
C THR A 101 -7.70 -8.18 25.99
N GLY A 102 -8.20 -9.32 25.49
CA GLY A 102 -9.30 -10.08 26.08
C GLY A 102 -8.87 -11.28 26.92
N ALA A 103 -7.60 -11.68 26.91
CA ALA A 103 -7.14 -12.88 27.62
C ALA A 103 -7.51 -12.88 29.11
N ASP A 104 -7.44 -11.73 29.78
CA ASP A 104 -7.79 -11.60 31.19
C ASP A 104 -9.29 -11.79 31.45
N GLN A 105 -10.15 -11.38 30.51
CA GLN A 105 -11.60 -11.51 30.62
C GLN A 105 -12.09 -12.94 30.34
N LEU A 106 -11.25 -13.76 29.72
CA LEU A 106 -11.55 -15.15 29.33
C LEU A 106 -10.98 -16.19 30.31
N LYS A 107 -10.37 -15.76 31.42
CA LYS A 107 -9.73 -16.67 32.40
C LYS A 107 -10.68 -17.71 32.98
N ASP A 108 -11.94 -17.35 33.19
CA ASP A 108 -12.98 -18.23 33.73
C ASP A 108 -13.57 -19.18 32.69
N SER A 109 -13.10 -19.13 31.44
CA SER A 109 -13.53 -20.00 30.34
C SER A 109 -12.32 -20.61 29.62
N PRO A 110 -11.69 -21.65 30.22
CA PRO A 110 -10.42 -22.22 29.74
C PRO A 110 -10.44 -22.67 28.27
N ASP A 111 -11.55 -23.25 27.80
CA ASP A 111 -11.69 -23.68 26.41
C ASP A 111 -11.71 -22.52 25.42
N VAL A 112 -12.38 -21.42 25.80
CA VAL A 112 -12.45 -20.19 24.99
C VAL A 112 -11.09 -19.51 24.94
N LEU A 113 -10.40 -19.43 26.09
CA LEU A 113 -9.06 -18.87 26.17
C LEU A 113 -8.05 -19.69 25.35
N ARG A 114 -8.12 -21.02 25.41
CA ARG A 114 -7.27 -21.92 24.60
C ARG A 114 -7.49 -21.67 23.11
N LYS A 115 -8.75 -21.63 22.66
CA LYS A 115 -9.07 -21.36 21.25
C LYS A 115 -8.59 -19.98 20.80
N ALA A 116 -8.82 -18.94 21.60
CA ALA A 116 -8.35 -17.58 21.28
C ALA A 116 -6.82 -17.51 21.18
N ARG A 117 -6.10 -18.25 22.04
CA ARG A 117 -4.64 -18.37 21.97
C ARG A 117 -4.20 -19.07 20.68
N GLU A 118 -4.80 -20.19 20.32
CA GLU A 118 -4.51 -20.94 19.09
C GLU A 118 -4.76 -20.07 17.85
N ASP A 119 -5.90 -19.38 17.79
CA ASP A 119 -6.25 -18.48 16.69
C ASP A 119 -5.24 -17.32 16.56
N SER A 120 -4.84 -16.72 17.68
CA SER A 120 -3.82 -15.66 17.71
C SER A 120 -2.43 -16.16 17.27
N GLN A 121 -2.02 -17.35 17.72
CA GLN A 121 -0.75 -17.95 17.31
C GLN A 121 -0.72 -18.28 15.82
N ASN A 122 -1.81 -18.82 15.27
CA ASN A 122 -1.95 -19.09 13.85
C ASN A 122 -1.92 -17.79 13.03
N ALA A 123 -2.62 -16.75 13.49
CA ALA A 123 -2.62 -15.43 12.87
C ALA A 123 -1.21 -14.82 12.85
N LEU A 124 -0.47 -14.89 13.96
CA LEU A 124 0.89 -14.38 14.07
C LEU A 124 1.87 -15.15 13.17
N SER A 125 1.76 -16.47 13.13
CA SER A 125 2.56 -17.31 12.23
C SER A 125 2.35 -16.95 10.76
N TRP A 126 1.09 -16.74 10.36
CA TRP A 126 0.77 -16.28 9.02
C TRP A 126 1.28 -14.85 8.74
N PHE A 127 1.17 -13.94 9.71
CA PHE A 127 1.69 -12.56 9.63
C PHE A 127 3.19 -12.55 9.31
N ASN A 128 3.99 -13.43 9.91
CA ASN A 128 5.43 -13.50 9.67
C ASN A 128 5.79 -13.79 8.21
N GLY A 129 4.92 -14.48 7.45
CA GLY A 129 5.15 -14.79 6.04
C GLY A 129 4.49 -13.83 5.06
N VAL A 130 3.50 -13.03 5.49
CA VAL A 130 2.68 -12.24 4.57
C VAL A 130 3.46 -11.09 3.90
N VAL A 131 4.45 -10.53 4.59
CA VAL A 131 5.26 -9.43 4.04
C VAL A 131 6.06 -9.88 2.82
N ASP A 132 6.59 -11.10 2.83
CA ASP A 132 7.32 -11.64 1.69
C ASP A 132 6.37 -11.95 0.52
N LEU A 133 5.18 -12.49 0.80
CA LEU A 133 4.14 -12.69 -0.23
C LEU A 133 3.73 -11.35 -0.86
N LEU A 134 3.52 -10.31 -0.04
CA LEU A 134 3.18 -8.98 -0.50
C LEU A 134 4.30 -8.40 -1.38
N ARG A 135 5.56 -8.57 -0.98
CA ARG A 135 6.73 -8.12 -1.75
C ARG A 135 6.77 -8.75 -3.14
N GLU A 136 6.55 -10.06 -3.23
CA GLU A 136 6.56 -10.76 -4.52
C GLU A 136 5.41 -10.32 -5.43
N GLU A 137 4.19 -10.21 -4.90
CA GLU A 137 3.02 -9.75 -5.67
C GLU A 137 3.15 -8.30 -6.16
N MET A 138 3.80 -7.44 -5.36
CA MET A 138 4.03 -6.03 -5.70
C MET A 138 5.27 -5.81 -6.57
N LYS A 139 6.16 -6.79 -6.71
CA LYS A 139 7.46 -6.65 -7.40
C LYS A 139 7.34 -6.05 -8.80
N SER A 140 6.40 -6.55 -9.60
CA SER A 140 6.16 -6.07 -10.98
C SER A 140 5.65 -4.62 -11.06
N TYR A 141 5.10 -4.11 -9.96
CA TYR A 141 4.59 -2.74 -9.83
C TYR A 141 5.61 -1.78 -9.25
N LEU A 142 6.64 -2.30 -8.59
CA LEU A 142 7.70 -1.56 -7.91
C LEU A 142 9.07 -1.68 -8.61
N SER A 143 9.20 -2.50 -9.64
CA SER A 143 10.37 -2.51 -10.52
C SER A 143 10.25 -1.42 -11.59
N PHE A 144 11.26 -0.55 -11.71
CA PHE A 144 11.43 0.31 -12.89
C PHE A 144 11.96 -0.55 -14.04
N ASN A 145 11.04 -1.13 -14.84
CA ASN A 145 11.35 -1.69 -16.16
C ASN A 145 10.84 -0.74 -17.25
#